data_AF-A0A6V6YNG4-F1
#
_entry.id   AF-A0A6V6YNG4-F1
#
_cell.length_a   1.000
_cell.length_b   1.000
_cell.length_c   1.000
_cell.angle_alpha   90.00
_cell.angle_beta   90.00
_cell.angle_gamma   90.00
#
_symmetry.space_group_name_H-M   'P 1'
#
loop_
_entity.id
_entity.type
_entity.pdbx_description
1 polymer ?
#
loop_
_entity_poly.entity_id
_entity_poly.type
_entity_poly.pdbx_seq_one_letter_code
_entity_poly.pdbx_strand_id
1 'polypeptide(L)' 'MKVFFDRISDLIRIEKETGRKLRGKKIGVITNSHDNVIEDSFYIPFQKSADYLGMEYLGHAHFNANILNQQTKIELTFI' A
#
# COMPACT_ATOMS: atom_id res chain seq x y z
N MET A 1 -0.79 -6.90 -9.95
CA MET A 1 -1.37 -5.85 -9.09
C MET A 1 -1.89 -4.62 -9.84
N LYS A 2 -1.25 -4.13 -10.90
CA LYS A 2 -1.63 -2.87 -11.59
C LYS A 2 -3.12 -2.78 -11.95
N VAL A 3 -3.66 -3.76 -12.68
CA VAL A 3 -5.07 -3.77 -13.10
C VAL A 3 -6.02 -3.73 -11.89
N PHE A 4 -5.75 -4.56 -10.87
CA PHE A 4 -6.57 -4.56 -9.64
C PHE A 4 -6.60 -3.18 -8.99
N PHE A 5 -5.44 -2.52 -8.87
CA PHE A 5 -5.34 -1.20 -8.27
C PHE A 5 -6.05 -0.12 -9.10
N ASP A 6 -5.98 -0.18 -10.43
CA ASP A 6 -6.70 0.75 -11.30
C ASP A 6 -8.22 0.63 -11.15
N ARG A 7 -8.75 -0.59 -10.98
CA ARG A 7 -10.18 -0.83 -10.76
C ARG A 7 -10.69 -0.31 -9.41
N ILE A 8 -9.81 -0.01 -8.46
CA ILE A 8 -10.22 0.65 -7.21
C ILE A 8 -10.81 2.05 -7.50
N SER A 9 -10.41 2.71 -8.60
CA SER A 9 -11.00 3.98 -9.01
C SER A 9 -12.51 3.88 -9.31
N ASP A 10 -13.02 2.70 -9.67
CA ASP A 10 -14.45 2.46 -9.86
C ASP A 10 -15.21 2.57 -8.54
N LEU A 11 -14.60 2.24 -7.40
CA LEU A 11 -15.22 2.37 -6.07
C LEU A 11 -15.51 3.83 -5.70
N ILE A 12 -14.91 4.79 -6.41
CA ILE A 12 -15.12 6.22 -6.20
C ILE A 12 -16.09 6.79 -7.23
N ARG A 13 -16.11 6.24 -8.46
CA ARG A 13 -16.90 6.78 -9.57
C ARG A 13 -18.25 6.06 -9.76
N ILE A 14 -18.26 4.75 -9.65
CA ILE A 14 -19.36 3.86 -10.00
C ILE A 14 -19.94 3.22 -8.73
N GLU A 15 -19.11 2.49 -7.98
CA GLU A 15 -19.50 1.65 -6.83
C GLU A 15 -19.30 2.38 -5.49
N LYS A 16 -19.85 3.60 -5.40
CA LYS A 16 -19.58 4.55 -4.30
C LYS A 16 -19.91 4.01 -2.92
N GLU A 17 -21.02 3.28 -2.77
CA GLU A 17 -21.40 2.70 -1.48
C GLU A 17 -20.39 1.67 -0.99
N THR A 18 -19.83 0.88 -1.90
CA THR A 18 -18.75 -0.06 -1.59
C THR A 18 -17.47 0.68 -1.26
N GLY A 19 -17.11 1.72 -2.02
CA GLY A 19 -15.93 2.53 -1.76
C GLY A 19 -15.95 3.24 -0.40
N ARG A 20 -17.11 3.74 0.03
CA ARG A 20 -17.25 4.38 1.36
C ARG A 20 -16.90 3.44 2.51
N LYS A 21 -17.10 2.14 2.35
CA LYS A 21 -16.72 1.13 3.37
C LYS A 21 -15.22 1.04 3.57
N LEU A 22 -14.41 1.53 2.64
CA LEU A 22 -12.95 1.56 2.75
C LEU A 22 -12.47 2.73 3.61
N ARG A 23 -13.27 3.78 3.82
CA ARG A 23 -12.86 4.93 4.64
C ARG A 23 -12.51 4.50 6.05
N GLY A 24 -11.38 4.99 6.57
CA GLY A 24 -10.84 4.64 7.89
C GLY A 24 -10.24 3.23 7.98
N LYS A 25 -10.27 2.43 6.91
CA LYS A 25 -9.49 1.19 6.87
C LYS A 25 -8.01 1.53 6.70
N LYS A 26 -7.17 0.62 7.19
CA LYS A 26 -5.72 0.72 7.13
C LYS A 26 -5.17 -0.02 5.92
N ILE A 27 -4.14 0.51 5.28
CA ILE A 27 -3.40 -0.14 4.18
C ILE A 27 -1.91 -0.10 4.48
N GLY A 28 -1.25 -1.25 4.32
CA GLY A 28 0.20 -1.38 4.38
C GLY A 28 0.71 -2.11 3.15
N VAL A 29 1.96 -1.86 2.76
CA VAL A 29 2.55 -2.48 1.58
C VAL A 29 3.73 -3.36 1.99
N ILE A 30 3.71 -4.61 1.58
CA ILE A 30 4.83 -5.54 1.75
C ILE A 30 5.33 -5.91 0.37
N THR A 31 6.64 -5.76 0.15
CA THR A 31 7.28 -6.11 -1.12
C THR A 31 8.48 -7.01 -0.90
N ASN A 32 8.83 -7.76 -1.93
CA ASN A 32 10.13 -8.39 -2.03
C ASN A 32 10.74 -8.21 -3.42
N SER A 33 12.06 -8.31 -3.49
CA SER A 33 12.83 -8.37 -4.73
C SER A 33 14.19 -9.02 -4.43
N HIS A 34 15.07 -9.13 -5.43
CA HIS A 34 16.45 -9.57 -5.19
C HIS A 34 17.36 -8.42 -4.73
N ASP A 35 16.84 -7.19 -4.68
CA ASP A 35 17.54 -6.00 -4.24
C ASP A 35 17.29 -5.74 -2.74
N ASN A 36 18.19 -5.00 -2.10
CA ASN A 36 18.04 -4.63 -0.68
C ASN A 36 17.26 -3.33 -0.49
N VAL A 37 17.18 -2.50 -1.53
CA VAL A 37 16.63 -1.16 -1.46
C VAL A 37 15.64 -0.99 -2.61
N ILE A 38 14.46 -0.47 -2.29
CA ILE A 38 13.49 0.02 -3.25
C ILE A 38 13.43 1.54 -3.09
N GLU A 39 13.35 2.26 -4.21
CA GLU A 39 13.11 3.69 -4.17
C GLU A 39 11.74 4.01 -3.56
N ASP A 40 11.69 5.02 -2.68
CA ASP A 40 10.44 5.49 -2.06
C ASP A 40 9.36 5.86 -3.09
N SER A 41 9.79 6.27 -4.29
CA SER A 41 8.94 6.58 -5.44
C SER A 41 7.97 5.43 -5.79
N PHE A 42 8.38 4.18 -5.57
CA PHE A 42 7.56 2.99 -5.77
C PHE A 42 6.32 2.98 -4.87
N TYR A 43 6.40 3.53 -3.67
CA TYR A 43 5.31 3.50 -2.69
C TYR A 43 4.31 4.64 -2.83
N ILE A 44 4.66 5.69 -3.59
CA ILE A 44 3.81 6.88 -3.82
C ILE A 44 2.41 6.51 -4.33
N PRO A 45 2.22 5.60 -5.31
CA PRO A 45 0.88 5.24 -5.77
C PRO A 45 -0.02 4.67 -4.67
N PHE A 46 0.56 3.91 -3.73
CA PHE A 46 -0.20 3.33 -2.62
C PHE A 46 -0.62 4.38 -1.59
N GLN A 47 0.28 5.31 -1.27
CA GLN A 47 -0.01 6.45 -0.40
C GLN A 47 -1.13 7.31 -0.99
N LYS A 48 -1.00 7.68 -2.27
CA LYS A 48 -2.01 8.49 -2.98
C LYS A 48 -3.35 7.78 -3.11
N SER A 49 -3.35 6.46 -3.32
CA SER A 49 -4.61 5.70 -3.32
C SER A 49 -5.23 5.61 -1.93
N ALA A 50 -4.44 5.51 -0.87
CA ALA A 50 -4.96 5.55 0.49
C ALA A 50 -5.66 6.89 0.76
N ASP A 51 -4.98 8.01 0.48
CA ASP A 51 -5.53 9.37 0.60
C ASP A 51 -6.83 9.49 -0.20
N TYR A 52 -6.82 9.03 -1.46
CA TYR A 52 -7.94 9.15 -2.38
C TYR A 52 -9.17 8.33 -1.94
N LEU A 53 -8.97 7.23 -1.22
CA LEU A 53 -10.04 6.38 -0.67
C LEU A 53 -10.44 6.76 0.77
N GLY A 54 -9.74 7.72 1.38
CA GLY A 54 -9.89 8.06 2.79
C GLY A 54 -9.45 6.93 3.73
N MET A 55 -8.46 6.14 3.32
CA MET A 55 -7.82 5.10 4.12
C MET A 55 -6.61 5.67 4.87
N GLU A 56 -6.18 4.98 5.93
CA GLU A 56 -4.95 5.28 6.67
C GLU A 56 -3.79 4.48 6.08
N TYR A 57 -2.79 5.17 5.53
CA TYR A 57 -1.57 4.52 5.06
C TYR A 57 -0.65 4.24 6.25
N LEU A 58 -0.48 2.96 6.54
CA LEU A 58 0.32 2.51 7.67
C LEU A 58 1.82 2.62 7.38
N GLY A 59 2.27 2.38 6.16
CA GLY A 59 3.70 2.28 5.86
C GLY A 59 4.00 1.12 4.91
N HIS A 60 5.29 0.81 4.77
CA HIS A 60 5.75 -0.29 3.94
C HIS A 60 6.94 -1.02 4.53
N ALA A 61 7.13 -2.25 4.09
CA ALA A 61 8.30 -3.06 4.40
C ALA A 61 8.78 -3.78 3.13
N HIS A 62 10.09 -3.75 2.91
CA HIS A 62 10.75 -4.44 1.82
C HIS A 62 11.62 -5.58 2.34
N PHE A 63 11.61 -6.71 1.63
CA PHE A 63 12.38 -7.90 1.95
C PHE A 63 13.22 -8.34 0.75
N ASN A 64 14.49 -8.66 0.98
CA ASN A 64 15.29 -9.29 -0.06
C ASN A 64 14.97 -10.79 -0.10
N ALA A 65 14.54 -11.28 -1.25
CA ALA A 65 14.15 -12.67 -1.48
C ALA A 65 15.31 -13.67 -1.25
N ASN A 66 16.56 -13.20 -1.30
CA ASN A 66 17.75 -14.01 -1.05
C ASN A 66 18.10 -14.13 0.44
N ILE A 67 17.50 -13.32 1.31
CA ILE A 67 17.83 -13.26 2.74
C ILE A 67 16.76 -13.99 3.54
N LEU A 68 17.10 -15.18 4.03
CA LEU A 68 16.22 -15.96 4.90
C LEU A 68 16.16 -15.34 6.30
N ASN A 69 15.00 -15.45 6.96
CA ASN A 69 14.75 -14.96 8.32
C ASN A 69 15.00 -13.46 8.54
N GLN A 70 14.91 -12.66 7.48
CA GLN A 70 15.01 -11.21 7.60
C GLN A 70 13.88 -10.66 8.48
N GLN A 71 14.25 -9.85 9.47
CA GLN A 71 13.31 -9.10 10.30
C GLN A 71 13.44 -7.62 9.97
N THR A 72 12.32 -6.99 9.64
CA THR A 72 12.24 -5.55 9.40
C THR A 72 11.22 -4.98 10.38
N LYS A 73 11.59 -3.92 11.10
CA LYS A 73 10.61 -3.09 11.79
C LYS A 73 9.77 -2.41 10.72
N ILE A 74 8.48 -2.70 10.69
CA ILE A 74 7.56 -1.92 9.85
C ILE A 74 7.56 -0.52 10.46
N GLU A 75 8.10 0.46 9.72
CA GLU A 75 7.91 1.87 10.06
C GLU A 75 6.44 2.17 9.78
N LEU A 76 5.64 1.94 10.81
CA LEU A 76 4.24 2.26 10.81
C LEU A 76 4.16 3.74 11.16
N THR A 77 3.79 4.59 10.20
CA THR A 77 3.50 6.00 10.45
C THR A 77 2.20 6.08 11.24
N PHE A 78 2.26 5.79 12.52
CA PHE A 78 1.21 6.11 13.46
C PHE A 78 1.39 7.57 13.87
N ILE A 79 0.44 8.40 13.48
CA ILE A 79 0.26 9.74 14.08
C ILE A 79 -0.21 9.54 15.52
#